data_AF-A0A140NQM1-F1
#
_entry.id   AF-A0A140NQM1-F1
#
_cell.length_a   1.000
_cell.length_b   1.000
_cell.length_c   1.000
_cell.angle_alpha   90.00
_cell.angle_beta   90.00
_cell.angle_gamma   90.00
#
_symmetry.space_group_name_H-M   'P 1'
#
loop_
_entity.id
_entity.type
_entity.pdbx_description
1 polymer ?
#
loop_
_entity_poly.entity_id
_entity_poly.type
_entity_poly.pdbx_seq_one_letter_code
_entity_poly.pdbx_strand_id
1 'polypeptide(L)'
;MKVIYTKEVGREDGICYRSQFLGVIHSATEVIIDGDFDDAVKAYTNAGVKVSFVKQDDLSSKTADELKELLAEKGIEFNAKAKKSDLLALLQE
;
A
#
# COMPACT_ATOMS: atom_id res chain seq x y z
N MET A 1 -7.23 10.03 -8.52
CA MET A 1 -8.10 9.96 -7.31
C MET A 1 -7.87 8.61 -6.65
N LYS A 2 -7.81 8.57 -5.32
CA LYS A 2 -7.55 7.33 -4.56
C LYS A 2 -8.87 6.71 -4.10
N VAL A 3 -9.01 5.40 -4.26
CA VAL A 3 -10.21 4.65 -3.86
C VAL A 3 -9.82 3.59 -2.86
N ILE A 4 -10.49 3.53 -1.71
CA ILE A 4 -10.21 2.52 -0.68
C ILE A 4 -11.44 1.65 -0.51
N TYR A 5 -11.30 0.35 -0.78
CA TYR A 5 -12.32 -0.63 -0.49
C TYR A 5 -12.11 -1.16 0.90
N THR A 6 -12.98 -0.81 1.83
CA THR A 6 -12.94 -1.27 3.22
C THR A 6 -14.35 -1.42 3.74
N LYS A 7 -14.55 -2.33 4.70
CA LYS A 7 -15.81 -2.43 5.44
C LYS A 7 -15.94 -1.33 6.50
N GLU A 8 -14.84 -0.66 6.82
CA GLU A 8 -14.80 0.41 7.81
C GLU A 8 -15.08 1.77 7.16
N VAL A 9 -15.76 2.65 7.89
CA VAL A 9 -16.05 4.00 7.41
C VAL A 9 -14.83 4.90 7.63
N GLY A 10 -14.00 5.03 6.60
CA GLY A 10 -12.94 6.03 6.56
C GLY A 10 -13.43 7.41 6.13
N ARG A 11 -12.74 8.46 6.58
CA ARG A 11 -13.00 9.84 6.19
C ARG A 11 -11.69 10.61 6.06
N GLU A 12 -11.10 10.54 4.88
CA GLU A 12 -9.96 11.35 4.45
C GLU A 12 -10.34 12.19 3.24
N ASP A 13 -9.78 13.40 3.18
CA ASP A 13 -10.02 14.31 2.08
C ASP A 13 -9.32 13.82 0.80
N GLY A 14 -10.02 13.81 -0.33
CA GLY A 14 -9.51 13.29 -1.60
C GLY A 14 -9.48 11.76 -1.75
N ILE A 15 -9.98 11.01 -0.75
CA ILE A 15 -10.10 9.55 -0.78
C ILE A 15 -11.57 9.11 -0.85
N CYS A 16 -11.87 8.21 -1.79
CA CYS A 16 -13.20 7.63 -1.92
C CYS A 16 -13.26 6.25 -1.27
N TYR A 17 -13.89 6.17 -0.10
CA TYR A 17 -14.13 4.90 0.57
C TYR A 17 -15.35 4.20 -0.03
N ARG A 18 -15.22 2.90 -0.26
CA ARG A 18 -16.26 2.04 -0.83
C ARG A 18 -16.34 0.76 -0.01
N SER A 19 -17.53 0.44 0.46
CA SER A 19 -17.81 -0.85 1.12
C SER A 19 -18.25 -1.95 0.16
N GLN A 20 -18.44 -1.63 -1.12
CA GLN A 20 -18.84 -2.58 -2.15
C GLN A 20 -18.36 -2.13 -3.53
N PHE A 21 -18.02 -3.11 -4.38
CA PHE A 21 -17.71 -2.90 -5.78
C PHE A 21 -18.98 -2.64 -6.61
N LEU A 22 -19.08 -1.43 -7.17
CA LEU A 22 -20.20 -0.98 -8.02
C LEU A 22 -19.76 -0.74 -9.48
N GLY A 23 -18.47 -0.97 -9.79
CA GLY A 23 -17.87 -0.68 -11.09
C GLY A 23 -16.53 0.04 -10.97
N VAL A 24 -15.79 0.07 -12.08
CA VAL A 24 -14.49 0.75 -12.19
C VAL A 24 -14.70 2.26 -12.27
N ILE A 25 -14.04 2.98 -11.37
CA ILE A 25 -14.02 4.44 -11.40
C ILE A 25 -12.93 4.87 -12.41
N HIS A 26 -13.33 5.46 -13.54
CA HIS A 26 -12.40 5.90 -14.59
C HIS A 26 -11.32 6.90 -14.09
N SER A 27 -11.64 7.71 -13.08
CA SER A 27 -10.68 8.65 -12.48
C SER A 27 -9.79 8.04 -11.39
N ALA A 28 -9.95 6.75 -11.09
CA ALA A 28 -9.13 6.06 -10.08
C ALA A 28 -7.73 5.84 -10.63
N THR A 29 -6.75 6.40 -9.93
CA THR A 29 -5.32 6.24 -10.25
C THR A 29 -4.67 5.20 -9.35
N GLU A 30 -5.24 5.00 -8.16
CA GLU A 30 -4.78 4.04 -7.17
C GLU A 30 -5.99 3.50 -6.42
N VAL A 31 -6.03 2.19 -6.22
CA VAL A 31 -7.06 1.49 -5.47
C VAL A 31 -6.40 0.74 -4.34
N ILE A 32 -6.91 0.90 -3.13
CA ILE A 32 -6.45 0.15 -1.96
C ILE A 32 -7.56 -0.78 -1.50
N ILE A 33 -7.22 -2.04 -1.27
CA ILE A 33 -8.17 -3.10 -0.88
C ILE A 33 -7.86 -3.54 0.55
N ASP A 34 -8.79 -3.24 1.45
CA ASP A 34 -8.79 -3.64 2.85
C ASP A 34 -9.80 -4.78 3.04
N GLY A 35 -9.30 -6.01 3.05
CA GLY A 35 -10.12 -7.22 3.17
C GLY A 35 -10.42 -7.89 1.82
N ASP A 36 -11.58 -8.54 1.75
CA ASP A 36 -11.92 -9.46 0.66
C ASP A 36 -12.80 -8.76 -0.38
N PHE A 37 -12.16 -8.14 -1.38
CA PHE A 37 -12.82 -7.46 -2.50
C PHE A 37 -12.22 -7.91 -3.86
N ASP A 38 -12.29 -9.21 -4.12
CA ASP A 38 -11.70 -9.84 -5.31
C ASP A 38 -12.27 -9.27 -6.63
N ASP A 39 -13.56 -8.94 -6.67
CA ASP A 39 -14.21 -8.29 -7.82
C ASP A 39 -13.58 -6.93 -8.16
N ALA A 40 -13.31 -6.11 -7.14
CA ALA A 40 -12.65 -4.83 -7.32
C ALA A 40 -11.21 -5.04 -7.83
N VAL A 41 -10.45 -5.92 -7.18
CA VAL A 41 -9.07 -6.25 -7.59
C VAL A 41 -9.02 -6.64 -9.07
N LYS A 42 -9.87 -7.58 -9.49
CA LYS A 42 -9.91 -8.06 -10.87
C LYS A 42 -10.26 -6.96 -11.86
N ALA A 43 -11.30 -6.18 -11.56
CA ALA A 43 -11.76 -5.14 -12.47
C ALA A 43 -10.73 -4.01 -12.63
N TYR A 44 -10.14 -3.54 -11.53
CA TYR A 44 -9.13 -2.49 -11.57
C TYR A 44 -7.80 -2.99 -12.16
N THR A 45 -7.41 -4.23 -11.89
CA THR A 45 -6.23 -4.84 -12.52
C THR A 45 -6.42 -4.98 -14.04
N ASN A 46 -7.61 -5.40 -14.49
CA ASN A 46 -7.92 -5.50 -15.91
C ASN A 46 -7.95 -4.11 -16.59
N ALA A 47 -8.39 -3.08 -15.88
CA ALA A 47 -8.34 -1.69 -16.33
C ALA A 47 -6.94 -1.06 -16.31
N GLY A 48 -5.91 -1.78 -15.84
CA GLY A 48 -4.54 -1.27 -15.73
C GLY A 48 -4.33 -0.26 -14.61
N VAL A 49 -5.22 -0.23 -13.61
CA VAL A 49 -5.11 0.65 -12.44
C VAL A 49 -4.26 -0.02 -11.36
N LYS A 50 -3.45 0.78 -10.65
CA LYS A 50 -2.60 0.28 -9.56
C LYS A 50 -3.47 -0.15 -8.37
N VAL A 51 -3.57 -1.45 -8.12
CA VAL A 51 -4.25 -2.03 -6.95
C VAL A 51 -3.21 -2.37 -5.89
N SER A 52 -3.39 -1.81 -4.70
CA SER A 52 -2.61 -2.08 -3.48
C SER A 52 -3.54 -2.73 -2.45
N PHE A 53 -3.02 -3.51 -1.53
CA PHE A 53 -3.81 -4.05 -0.42
C PHE A 53 -3.43 -3.30 0.86
N VAL A 54 -4.36 -3.13 1.81
CA VAL A 54 -4.05 -2.68 3.17
C VAL A 54 -3.34 -3.81 3.90
N LYS A 55 -2.15 -4.15 3.43
CA LYS A 55 -1.12 -4.77 4.24
C LYS A 55 -0.08 -3.68 4.44
N GLN A 56 -0.06 -3.22 5.68
CA GLN A 56 0.92 -2.36 6.33
C GLN A 56 2.17 -2.05 5.49
N ASP A 57 2.29 -0.76 5.16
CA ASP A 57 3.47 -0.09 4.61
C ASP A 57 4.19 -0.82 3.46
N ASP A 58 3.98 -0.33 2.24
CA ASP A 58 4.75 -0.69 1.06
C ASP A 58 6.18 -0.13 1.11
N LEU A 59 6.90 -0.38 2.21
CA LEU A 59 8.34 -0.26 2.33
C LEU A 59 9.05 -1.20 1.31
N SER A 60 8.34 -2.20 0.79
CA SER A 60 8.72 -3.07 -0.32
C SER A 60 9.15 -2.31 -1.58
N SER A 61 8.52 -1.16 -1.87
CA SER A 61 8.88 -0.32 -3.04
C SER A 61 10.03 0.64 -2.76
N LYS A 62 10.36 0.94 -1.50
CA LYS A 62 11.50 1.81 -1.18
C LYS A 62 12.83 1.16 -1.53
N THR A 63 13.80 1.95 -1.97
CA THR A 63 15.15 1.46 -2.26
C THR A 63 15.87 1.09 -0.96
N ALA A 64 16.93 0.28 -1.08
CA ALA A 64 17.73 -0.07 0.09
C ALA A 64 18.27 1.18 0.81
N ASP A 65 18.57 2.24 0.07
CA ASP A 65 19.06 3.51 0.61
C ASP A 65 18.00 4.22 1.46
N GLU A 66 16.75 4.31 1.01
CA GLU A 66 15.68 4.90 1.82
C GLU A 66 15.31 4.06 3.04
N LEU A 67 15.40 2.72 2.96
CA LEU A 67 15.22 1.87 4.14
C LEU A 67 16.32 2.12 5.19
N LYS A 68 17.56 2.35 4.76
CA LYS A 68 18.69 2.70 5.65
C LYS A 68 18.47 4.06 6.31
N GLU A 69 17.99 5.05 5.58
CA GLU A 69 17.67 6.37 6.15
C GLU A 69 16.57 6.27 7.22
N LEU A 70 15.51 5.50 6.95
CA LEU A 70 14.42 5.27 7.91
C LEU A 70 14.89 4.53 9.16
N LEU A 71 15.73 3.49 8.99
CA LEU A 71 16.31 2.76 10.12
C LEU A 71 17.24 3.66 10.95
N ALA A 72 18.06 4.49 10.30
CA ALA A 72 18.96 5.43 10.96
C ALA A 72 18.17 6.51 11.73
N GLU A 73 17.09 7.04 11.14
CA GLU A 73 16.19 8.00 11.80
C GLU A 73 15.49 7.38 13.02
N LYS A 74 15.11 6.10 12.93
CA LYS A 74 14.50 5.35 14.04
C LYS A 74 15.52 4.90 15.10
N GLY A 75 16.81 5.09 14.86
CA GLY A 75 17.88 4.64 15.76
C GLY A 75 18.06 3.12 15.79
N ILE A 76 17.63 2.41 14.74
CA ILE A 76 17.78 0.97 14.62
C ILE A 76 19.16 0.67 14.02
N GLU A 77 19.98 -0.10 14.73
CA GLU A 77 21.27 -0.55 14.22
C GLU A 77 21.06 -1.60 13.12
N PHE A 78 21.48 -1.28 11.89
CA PHE A 78 21.42 -2.19 10.76
C PHE A 78 22.82 -2.41 10.16
N ASN A 79 23.03 -3.57 9.56
CA ASN A 79 24.28 -3.86 8.88
C ASN A 79 24.31 -3.14 7.52
N ALA A 80 25.35 -2.36 7.23
CA ALA A 80 25.49 -1.66 5.95
C ALA A 80 25.53 -2.61 4.72
N LYS A 81 25.90 -3.89 4.93
CA LYS A 81 25.86 -4.98 3.95
C LYS A 81 24.55 -5.79 3.98
N ALA A 82 23.60 -5.45 4.84
CA ALA A 82 22.29 -6.10 4.87
C ALA A 82 21.57 -5.93 3.52
N LYS A 83 20.84 -6.98 3.13
CA LYS A 83 20.04 -6.95 1.91
C LYS A 83 18.79 -6.10 2.14
N LYS A 84 18.22 -5.58 1.05
CA LYS A 84 16.95 -4.84 1.07
C LYS A 84 15.86 -5.57 1.89
N SER A 85 15.75 -6.90 1.75
CA SER A 85 14.78 -7.70 2.49
C SER A 85 15.01 -7.73 4.01
N ASP A 86 16.27 -7.66 4.46
CA ASP A 86 16.65 -7.69 5.87
C ASP A 86 16.41 -6.32 6.52
N LEU A 87 16.78 -5.24 5.82
CA LEU A 87 16.46 -3.86 6.20
C LEU A 87 14.95 -3.63 6.29
N LEU A 88 14.19 -4.21 5.35
CA LEU A 88 12.74 -4.16 5.34
C LEU A 88 12.14 -4.87 6.56
N ALA A 89 12.64 -6.06 6.89
CA ALA A 89 12.17 -6.84 8.03
C ALA A 89 12.37 -6.10 9.35
N LEU A 90 13.51 -5.42 9.53
CA LEU A 90 13.80 -4.61 10.72
C LEU A 90 12.86 -3.41 10.92
N LEU A 91 12.22 -2.91 9.86
CA LEU A 91 11.24 -1.82 9.94
C LEU A 91 9.81 -2.31 10.22
N GLN A 92 9.57 -3.61 10.07
CA GLN A 92 8.25 -4.23 10.25
C GLN A 92 8.12 -4.99 11.58
N GLU A 93 9.17 -5.01 12.41
CA GLU A 93 9.23 -5.60 13.76
C GLU A 93 8.86 -4.56 14.85
#